data_AF-A0A9N7QA50-F1
#
_entry.id   AF-A0A9N7QA50-F1
#
_cell.length_a   1.000
_cell.length_b   1.000
_cell.length_c   1.000
_cell.angle_alpha   90.00
_cell.angle_beta   90.00
_cell.angle_gamma   90.00
#
_symmetry.space_group_name_H-M   'P 1'
#
loop_
_entity.id
_entity.type
_entity.pdbx_description
1 polymer ?
#
loop_
_entity_poly.entity_id
_entity_poly.type
_entity_poly.pdbx_seq_one_letter_code
_entity_poly.pdbx_strand_id
1 'polypeptide(L)'
;MIRLLFPQGKKSLFQAPVRTMPCPSPRRVFEWLIGWRKLALEEPRSADHERFVQALCKIEPVVGEVRSLAREFLGLMHRRSLRQFDRWLKRLSRCDAAEMRRFAQSLRADLP
;
A
#
# COMPACT_ATOMS: atom_id res chain seq x y z
N MET A 1 47.27 33.98 -28.39
CA MET A 1 47.31 32.55 -28.03
C MET A 1 46.75 32.42 -26.62
N ILE A 2 45.47 32.06 -26.49
CA ILE A 2 44.70 32.09 -25.22
C ILE A 2 44.86 30.72 -24.53
N ARG A 3 45.33 30.70 -23.27
CA ARG A 3 45.27 29.50 -22.42
C ARG A 3 44.24 29.73 -21.32
N LEU A 4 43.04 29.18 -21.53
CA LEU A 4 42.01 29.05 -20.50
C LEU A 4 42.46 27.97 -19.50
N LEU A 5 42.68 28.37 -18.25
CA LEU A 5 42.86 27.46 -17.12
C LEU A 5 41.48 26.92 -16.72
N PHE A 6 41.19 25.68 -17.09
CA PHE A 6 40.05 24.93 -16.56
C PHE A 6 40.41 24.39 -15.17
N PRO A 7 39.63 24.67 -14.11
CA PRO A 7 39.83 24.02 -12.82
C PRO A 7 39.41 22.56 -12.91
N GLN A 8 40.39 21.66 -12.80
CA GLN A 8 40.20 20.22 -12.72
C GLN A 8 39.52 19.81 -11.41
N GLY A 9 38.46 19.00 -11.53
CA GLY A 9 38.24 17.90 -10.59
C GLY A 9 37.39 18.17 -9.36
N LYS A 10 36.09 18.46 -9.52
CA LYS A 10 35.12 17.95 -8.54
C LYS A 10 34.96 16.46 -8.78
N LYS A 11 35.55 15.64 -7.90
CA LYS A 11 35.37 14.18 -7.88
C LYS A 11 33.88 13.88 -7.88
N SER A 12 33.38 13.33 -8.98
CA SER A 12 32.03 12.80 -9.06
C SER A 12 31.91 11.73 -7.97
N LEU A 13 31.18 12.03 -6.90
CA LEU A 13 30.75 11.03 -5.94
C LEU A 13 29.97 10.03 -6.78
N PHE A 14 30.49 8.81 -6.92
CA PHE A 14 29.80 7.69 -7.53
C PHE A 14 28.40 7.61 -6.90
N GLN A 15 27.40 8.17 -7.60
CA GLN A 15 26.01 7.93 -7.28
C GLN A 15 25.81 6.46 -7.64
N ALA A 16 25.78 5.60 -6.63
CA ALA A 16 25.28 4.25 -6.79
C ALA A 16 23.95 4.37 -7.55
N PRO A 17 23.74 3.61 -8.65
CA PRO A 17 22.54 3.76 -9.45
C PRO A 17 21.35 3.59 -8.52
N VAL A 18 20.50 4.62 -8.45
CA VAL A 18 19.23 4.53 -7.73
C VAL A 18 18.51 3.35 -8.35
N ARG A 19 18.38 2.24 -7.60
CA ARG A 19 17.60 1.10 -8.05
C ARG A 19 16.14 1.53 -8.12
N THR A 20 15.75 2.07 -9.25
CA THR A 20 14.36 2.42 -9.55
C THR A 20 13.64 1.12 -9.85
N MET A 21 12.81 0.67 -8.92
CA MET A 21 11.87 -0.40 -9.19
C MET A 21 10.94 0.05 -10.32
N PRO A 22 10.65 -0.78 -11.34
CA PRO A 22 9.65 -0.46 -12.33
C PRO A 22 8.31 -0.18 -11.64
N CYS A 23 7.61 0.88 -12.06
CA CYS A 23 6.36 1.29 -11.45
C CYS A 23 5.33 0.15 -11.54
N PRO A 24 4.86 -0.40 -10.40
CA PRO A 24 3.89 -1.49 -10.42
C PRO A 24 2.53 -1.00 -10.91
N SER A 25 1.76 -1.89 -11.57
CA SER A 25 0.39 -1.57 -11.95
C SER A 25 -0.50 -1.37 -10.70
N PRO A 26 -1.58 -0.55 -10.78
CA PRO A 26 -2.49 -0.36 -9.66
C PRO A 26 -3.05 -1.67 -9.11
N ARG A 27 -3.38 -2.63 -9.98
CA ARG A 27 -3.84 -3.97 -9.60
C ARG A 27 -2.80 -4.70 -8.74
N ARG A 28 -1.54 -4.67 -9.15
CA ARG A 28 -0.44 -5.32 -8.45
C ARG A 28 -0.18 -4.68 -7.08
N VAL A 29 -0.28 -3.35 -6.99
CA VAL A 29 -0.22 -2.63 -5.70
C VAL A 29 -1.37 -3.04 -4.79
N PHE A 30 -2.59 -3.11 -5.31
CA PHE A 30 -3.76 -3.55 -4.56
C PHE A 30 -3.58 -4.97 -3.97
N GLU A 31 -3.11 -5.91 -4.79
CA GLU A 31 -2.80 -7.29 -4.36
C GLU A 31 -1.75 -7.31 -3.22
N TRP A 32 -0.74 -6.43 -3.26
CA TRP A 32 0.25 -6.28 -2.19
C TRP A 32 -0.34 -5.69 -0.91
N LEU A 33 -1.21 -4.68 -1.03
CA LEU A 33 -1.83 -4.01 0.11
C LEU A 33 -2.62 -5.00 0.97
N ILE A 34 -3.51 -5.76 0.34
CA ILE A 34 -4.38 -6.73 1.01
C ILE A 34 -3.66 -8.04 1.36
N GLY A 35 -2.49 -8.30 0.78
CA GLY A 35 -1.72 -9.51 1.01
C GLY A 35 -2.21 -10.73 0.21
N TRP A 36 -2.90 -10.51 -0.91
CA TRP A 36 -3.45 -11.58 -1.77
C TRP A 36 -2.34 -12.44 -2.38
N ARG A 37 -1.12 -11.89 -2.53
CA ARG A 37 0.02 -12.58 -3.16
C ARG A 37 0.42 -13.90 -2.50
N LYS A 38 0.00 -14.20 -1.26
CA LYS A 38 0.18 -15.54 -0.67
C LYS A 38 -0.58 -16.65 -1.42
N LEU A 39 -1.52 -16.31 -2.31
CA LEU A 39 -2.23 -17.25 -3.18
C LEU A 39 -1.63 -17.37 -4.59
N ALA A 40 -0.69 -16.49 -4.97
CA ALA A 40 0.02 -16.56 -6.25
C ALA A 40 1.43 -17.13 -6.00
N LEU A 41 1.59 -18.42 -6.28
CA LEU A 41 2.71 -19.28 -5.85
C LEU A 41 4.10 -18.90 -6.37
N GLU A 42 4.26 -17.95 -7.29
CA GLU A 42 5.49 -17.81 -8.06
C GLU A 42 6.30 -16.53 -7.83
N GLU A 43 5.82 -15.59 -7.02
CA GLU A 43 6.57 -14.36 -6.82
C GLU A 43 7.43 -14.38 -5.55
N PRO A 44 8.76 -14.23 -5.68
CA PRO A 44 9.63 -14.04 -4.53
C PRO A 44 9.07 -12.89 -3.70
N ARG A 45 9.02 -13.10 -2.39
CA ARG A 45 8.69 -12.06 -1.41
C ARG A 45 9.81 -11.02 -1.44
N SER A 46 9.81 -10.15 -2.44
CA SER A 46 10.89 -9.20 -2.66
C SER A 46 10.76 -8.11 -1.61
N ALA A 47 11.80 -7.85 -0.83
CA ALA A 47 11.81 -6.76 0.17
C ALA A 47 11.32 -5.41 -0.42
N ASP A 48 11.43 -5.24 -1.74
CA ASP A 48 10.98 -4.09 -2.50
C ASP A 48 9.47 -3.85 -2.44
N HIS A 49 8.61 -4.89 -2.46
CA HIS A 49 7.16 -4.66 -2.42
C HIS A 49 6.67 -4.21 -1.04
N GLU A 50 7.28 -4.73 0.03
CA GLU A 50 6.97 -4.35 1.41
C GLU A 50 7.43 -2.91 1.63
N ARG A 51 8.61 -2.54 1.13
CA ARG A 51 9.11 -1.16 1.11
C ARG A 51 8.18 -0.23 0.32
N PHE A 52 7.71 -0.65 -0.85
CA PHE A 52 6.77 0.13 -1.66
C PHE A 52 5.47 0.39 -0.91
N VAL A 53 4.84 -0.65 -0.37
CA VAL A 53 3.60 -0.54 0.40
C VAL A 53 3.78 0.36 1.62
N GLN A 54 4.89 0.21 2.34
CA GLN A 54 5.21 1.07 3.49
C GLN A 54 5.39 2.53 3.06
N ALA A 55 6.11 2.80 1.98
CA ALA A 55 6.28 4.15 1.46
C ALA A 55 4.94 4.75 1.03
N LEU A 56 4.12 3.99 0.30
CA LEU A 56 2.79 4.42 -0.13
C LEU A 56 1.89 4.76 1.07
N CYS A 57 1.85 3.92 2.10
CA CYS A 57 1.03 4.20 3.30
C CYS A 57 1.56 5.38 4.12
N LYS A 58 2.85 5.72 4.01
CA LYS A 58 3.43 6.91 4.65
C LYS A 58 3.08 8.19 3.89
N ILE A 59 3.08 8.13 2.57
CA ILE A 59 2.74 9.27 1.69
C ILE A 59 1.23 9.52 1.75
N GLU A 60 0.43 8.46 1.66
CA GLU A 60 -1.04 8.50 1.68
C GLU A 60 -1.58 7.70 2.87
N PRO A 61 -1.76 8.33 4.05
CA PRO A 61 -2.23 7.65 5.27
C PRO A 61 -3.58 6.94 5.10
N VAL A 62 -4.48 7.50 4.28
CA VAL A 62 -5.80 6.91 3.97
C VAL A 62 -5.63 5.52 3.34
N VAL A 63 -4.63 5.34 2.46
CA VAL A 63 -4.33 4.02 1.88
C VAL A 63 -3.92 3.03 2.96
N GLY A 64 -3.16 3.48 3.96
CA GLY A 64 -2.80 2.68 5.13
C GLY A 64 -4.00 2.25 5.97
N GLU A 65 -4.96 3.15 6.16
CA GLU A 65 -6.21 2.85 6.86
C GLU A 65 -7.06 1.82 6.09
N VAL A 66 -7.31 2.07 4.80
CA VAL A 66 -8.05 1.16 3.89
C VAL A 66 -7.40 -0.22 3.89
N ARG A 67 -6.07 -0.29 3.82
CA ARG A 67 -5.31 -1.54 3.91
C ARG A 67 -5.58 -2.29 5.22
N SER A 68 -5.58 -1.59 6.35
CA SER A 68 -5.86 -2.20 7.66
C SER A 68 -7.29 -2.76 7.69
N LEU A 69 -8.27 -2.01 7.21
CA LEU A 69 -9.68 -2.42 7.19
C LEU A 69 -9.92 -3.61 6.26
N ALA A 70 -9.31 -3.63 5.08
CA ALA A 70 -9.41 -4.75 4.15
C ALA A 70 -8.84 -6.05 4.74
N ARG A 71 -7.67 -5.98 5.40
CA ARG A 71 -7.05 -7.14 6.05
C ARG A 71 -7.84 -7.63 7.25
N GLU A 72 -8.41 -6.72 8.03
CA GLU A 72 -9.33 -7.07 9.12
C GLU A 72 -10.55 -7.81 8.58
N PHE A 73 -11.17 -7.31 7.51
CA PHE A 73 -12.31 -7.95 6.86
C PHE A 73 -12.01 -9.37 6.37
N LEU A 74 -10.87 -9.59 5.70
CA LEU A 74 -10.43 -10.93 5.31
C LEU A 74 -10.29 -11.87 6.52
N GLY A 75 -9.76 -11.36 7.64
CA GLY A 75 -9.69 -12.10 8.90
C GLY A 75 -11.06 -12.42 9.49
N LEU A 76 -12.03 -11.51 9.36
CA LEU A 76 -13.42 -11.73 9.80
C LEU A 76 -14.10 -12.82 9.00
N MET A 77 -13.95 -12.83 7.67
CA MET A 77 -14.53 -13.87 6.82
C MET A 77 -14.03 -15.26 7.21
N HIS A 78 -12.74 -15.36 7.57
CA HIS A 78 -12.15 -16.62 8.01
C HIS A 78 -12.66 -17.06 9.40
N ARG A 79 -12.81 -16.14 10.35
CA ARG A 79 -13.18 -16.45 11.75
C ARG A 79 -14.68 -16.48 12.01
N ARG A 80 -15.50 -15.92 11.11
CA ARG A 80 -16.97 -15.81 11.21
C ARG A 80 -17.46 -15.23 12.55
N SER A 81 -16.81 -14.19 13.06
CA SER A 81 -17.15 -13.58 14.36
C SER A 81 -18.01 -12.33 14.22
N LEU A 82 -19.30 -12.42 14.57
CA LEU A 82 -20.27 -11.32 14.48
C LEU A 82 -19.85 -10.08 15.32
N ARG A 83 -19.40 -10.28 16.56
CA ARG A 83 -18.94 -9.17 17.43
C ARG A 83 -17.72 -8.43 16.88
N GLN A 84 -16.88 -9.11 16.09
CA GLN A 84 -15.74 -8.46 15.44
C GLN A 84 -16.20 -7.75 14.16
N PHE A 85 -17.20 -8.29 13.46
CA PHE A 85 -17.83 -7.63 12.32
C PHE A 85 -18.45 -6.28 12.69
N ASP A 86 -19.25 -6.20 13.77
CA ASP A 86 -19.87 -4.92 14.17
C ASP A 86 -18.83 -3.84 14.51
N ARG A 87 -17.76 -4.25 15.20
CA ARG A 87 -16.64 -3.36 15.53
C ARG A 87 -15.92 -2.87 14.28
N TRP A 88 -15.65 -3.78 13.35
CA TRP A 88 -15.04 -3.45 12.07
C TRP A 88 -15.94 -2.52 11.24
N LEU A 89 -17.25 -2.79 11.15
CA LEU A 89 -18.20 -1.96 10.40
C LEU A 89 -18.31 -0.55 10.99
N LYS A 90 -18.29 -0.43 12.33
CA LYS A 90 -18.22 0.88 13.00
C LYS A 90 -16.96 1.65 12.63
N ARG A 91 -15.81 0.96 12.57
CA ARG A 91 -14.54 1.56 12.16
C ARG A 91 -14.55 1.96 10.68
N LEU A 92 -15.01 1.07 9.79
CA LEU A 92 -15.14 1.33 8.35
C LEU A 92 -15.97 2.58 8.06
N SER A 93 -17.07 2.79 8.80
CA SER A 93 -17.93 3.97 8.61
C SER A 93 -17.29 5.32 8.97
N ARG A 94 -16.16 5.30 9.68
CA ARG A 94 -15.39 6.49 10.07
C ARG A 94 -14.12 6.67 9.23
N CYS A 95 -13.86 5.77 8.29
CA CYS A 95 -12.69 5.85 7.41
C CYS A 95 -12.76 7.12 6.57
N ASP A 96 -11.61 7.75 6.32
CA ASP A 96 -11.54 9.00 5.55
C ASP A 96 -11.81 8.79 4.05
N ALA A 97 -11.64 7.57 3.54
CA ALA A 97 -12.01 7.22 2.17
C ALA A 97 -13.54 7.20 1.97
N ALA A 98 -14.04 8.02 1.05
CA ALA A 98 -15.47 8.15 0.78
C ALA A 98 -16.10 6.82 0.32
N GLU A 99 -15.39 6.07 -0.52
CA GLU A 99 -15.78 4.76 -1.02
C GLU A 99 -15.95 3.75 0.11
N MET A 100 -15.08 3.78 1.12
CA MET A 100 -15.21 2.90 2.29
C MET A 100 -16.44 3.24 3.12
N ARG A 101 -16.74 4.53 3.31
CA ARG A 101 -17.97 4.96 4.01
C ARG A 101 -19.22 4.55 3.25
N ARG A 102 -19.23 4.72 1.92
CA ARG A 102 -20.34 4.24 1.06
C ARG A 102 -20.52 2.74 1.19
N PHE A 103 -19.43 1.97 1.13
CA PHE A 103 -19.49 0.53 1.34
C PHE A 103 -20.05 0.15 2.71
N ALA A 104 -19.64 0.84 3.78
CA ALA A 104 -20.21 0.64 5.11
C ALA A 104 -21.72 0.94 5.17
N GLN A 105 -22.17 1.98 4.46
CA GLN A 105 -23.59 2.33 4.38
C GLN A 105 -24.38 1.24 3.65
N SER A 106 -23.89 0.75 2.50
CA SER A 106 -24.51 -0.35 1.78
C SER A 106 -24.62 -1.61 2.64
N LEU A 107 -23.53 -2.02 3.30
CA LEU A 107 -23.57 -3.19 4.18
C LEU A 107 -24.59 -3.05 5.32
N ARG A 108 -24.74 -1.85 5.89
CA ARG A 108 -25.75 -1.61 6.94
C ARG A 108 -27.17 -1.73 6.41
N ALA A 109 -27.42 -1.33 5.17
CA ALA A 109 -28.73 -1.45 4.55
C ALA A 109 -29.11 -2.92 4.28
N ASP A 110 -28.11 -3.80 4.12
CA ASP A 110 -28.29 -5.23 3.91
C ASP A 110 -28.44 -6.04 5.22
N LEU A 111 -28.22 -5.42 6.39
CA LEU A 111 -28.39 -6.10 7.68
C LEU A 111 -29.89 -6.22 8.04
N PRO A 112 -30.31 -7.37 8.61
CA PRO A 112 -31.70 -7.61 9.01
C PRO A 112 -32.16 -6.76 10.19
#